data_AF-A0A1D6HAU4-F1
#
_entry.id   AF-A0A1D6HAU4-F1
#
_cell.length_a   1.000
_cell.length_b   1.000
_cell.length_c   1.000
_cell.angle_alpha   90.00
_cell.angle_beta   90.00
_cell.angle_gamma   90.00
#
_symmetry.space_group_name_H-M   'P 1'
#
loop_
_entity.id
_entity.type
_entity.pdbx_description
1 polymer ?
#
loop_
_entity_poly.entity_id
_entity_poly.type
_entity_poly.pdbx_seq_one_letter_code
_entity_poly.pdbx_strand_id
1 'polypeptide(L)'
;MCSYGLPWLAACTPCPVDAVEQCPTVGRSGNYKNFQCPPGHYNGLASLFFNTNDDAIRNLFSNGTSTEFQMSSLFIFFTAIYCLGLVTYGIAVPSGLFIPVILAGATYGRIVGTLLGSISDLDPGLFALLGAASFLGGTMRMTVSVCVILLELTNDLPMLPLVMLVLLISKTIADSFNKGVYDQIVVMKGLPYMEAHAEPYMRHLVAGDVVSGPLITFSGVEKVGNIVHALRLTGHNGFPVLDEPPITETPELVGLVTRSHLLVLLNSKNFMKGRVKTSGSFVLRRFGAFDFAKPGSGKGLKIEDLDFTDEEMDMYVDLHPITNTSPYTVVETMSLAKAAILFRELGLRHLLVVPKTPDVRDPSHFLS
;
A
#
# COMPACT_ATOMS: atom_id res chain seq x y z
N MET A 1 -0.06 32.99 -6.48
CA MET A 1 -0.81 33.81 -7.46
C MET A 1 -2.30 33.48 -7.45
N CYS A 2 -2.73 32.23 -7.74
CA CYS A 2 -4.16 31.89 -7.78
C CYS A 2 -4.91 32.12 -6.44
N SER A 3 -4.36 31.66 -5.30
CA SER A 3 -5.01 31.81 -3.99
C SER A 3 -5.17 33.26 -3.52
N TYR A 4 -4.31 34.19 -3.94
CA TYR A 4 -4.36 35.61 -3.56
C TYR A 4 -5.12 36.46 -4.58
N GLY A 5 -5.09 36.09 -5.86
CA GLY A 5 -5.75 36.82 -6.95
C GLY A 5 -7.22 36.44 -7.16
N LEU A 6 -7.61 35.18 -6.92
CA LEU A 6 -8.99 34.75 -7.15
C LEU A 6 -10.01 35.40 -6.21
N PRO A 7 -9.72 35.63 -4.90
CA PRO A 7 -10.66 36.32 -4.01
C PRO A 7 -11.08 37.74 -4.45
N TRP A 8 -10.32 38.40 -5.32
CA TRP A 8 -10.71 39.69 -5.93
C TRP A 8 -11.96 39.60 -6.81
N LEU A 9 -12.27 38.42 -7.34
CA LEU A 9 -13.41 38.20 -8.24
C LEU A 9 -14.72 37.96 -7.49
N ALA A 10 -14.66 37.72 -6.18
CA ALA A 10 -15.83 37.43 -5.36
C ALA A 10 -16.41 38.71 -4.76
N ALA A 11 -17.74 38.80 -4.72
CA ALA A 11 -18.45 39.91 -4.10
C ALA A 11 -18.41 39.81 -2.56
N CYS A 12 -18.47 40.97 -1.90
CA CYS A 12 -18.57 41.06 -0.45
C CYS A 12 -20.00 40.80 0.00
N THR A 13 -20.14 39.96 1.01
CA THR A 13 -21.42 39.59 1.64
C THR A 13 -21.51 40.16 3.06
N PRO A 14 -22.67 40.68 3.49
CA PRO A 14 -22.84 41.19 4.84
C PRO A 14 -22.73 40.04 5.85
N CYS A 15 -22.10 40.28 6.99
CA CYS A 15 -22.00 39.30 8.07
C CYS A 15 -23.41 38.91 8.58
N PRO A 16 -23.67 37.61 8.81
CA PRO A 16 -24.95 37.19 9.39
C PRO A 16 -25.10 37.72 10.82
N VAL A 17 -26.30 38.16 11.16
CA VAL A 17 -26.62 38.80 12.45
C VAL A 17 -26.56 37.82 13.62
N ASP A 18 -26.76 36.53 13.32
CA ASP A 18 -26.77 35.41 14.29
C ASP A 18 -25.45 34.60 14.29
N ALA A 19 -24.35 35.19 13.81
CA ALA A 19 -23.07 34.50 13.76
C ALA A 19 -22.56 34.17 15.18
N VAL A 20 -22.38 32.87 15.47
CA VAL A 20 -21.78 32.39 16.73
C VAL A 20 -20.31 32.84 16.87
N GLU A 21 -19.63 33.03 15.75
CA GLU A 21 -18.26 33.52 15.68
C GLU A 21 -18.18 34.99 15.24
N GLN A 22 -17.14 35.69 15.70
CA GLN A 22 -16.89 37.08 15.34
C GLN A 22 -16.66 37.22 13.82
N CYS A 23 -17.57 37.91 13.13
CA CYS A 23 -17.46 38.17 11.69
C CYS A 23 -17.01 39.62 11.44
N PRO A 24 -15.90 39.85 10.71
CA PRO A 24 -14.93 38.89 10.18
C PRO A 24 -13.89 38.42 11.22
N THR A 25 -13.41 37.18 11.11
CA THR A 25 -12.39 36.62 12.00
C THR A 25 -10.98 37.09 11.64
N VAL A 26 -10.23 37.51 12.66
CA VAL A 26 -8.81 37.91 12.54
C VAL A 26 -7.92 36.68 12.77
N GLY A 27 -7.08 36.32 11.80
CA GLY A 27 -6.18 35.15 11.89
C GLY A 27 -6.39 34.13 10.78
N ARG A 28 -5.81 32.92 10.92
CA ARG A 28 -5.91 31.82 9.93
C ARG A 28 -7.07 30.84 10.16
N SER A 29 -7.74 30.92 11.31
CA SER A 29 -8.88 30.07 11.67
C SER A 29 -10.18 30.87 11.77
N GLY A 30 -11.31 30.17 11.67
CA GLY A 30 -12.67 30.72 11.82
C GLY A 30 -13.41 30.98 10.51
N ASN A 31 -14.72 31.18 10.57
CA ASN A 31 -15.60 30.93 9.41
C ASN A 31 -15.63 32.05 8.35
N TYR A 32 -15.35 33.29 8.75
CA TYR A 32 -15.56 34.47 7.91
C TYR A 32 -14.29 35.31 7.72
N LYS A 33 -13.72 35.33 6.51
CA LYS A 33 -12.55 36.18 6.20
C LYS A 33 -12.96 37.45 5.46
N ASN A 34 -12.51 38.59 5.95
CA ASN A 34 -12.58 39.85 5.21
C ASN A 34 -11.34 39.95 4.31
N PHE A 35 -11.60 40.14 3.02
CA PHE A 35 -10.58 40.48 2.04
C PHE A 35 -11.09 41.64 1.19
N GLN A 36 -10.55 42.84 1.45
CA GLN A 36 -10.89 44.08 0.75
C GLN A 36 -12.39 44.44 0.77
N CYS A 37 -13.11 44.04 1.82
CA CYS A 37 -14.52 44.34 2.00
C CYS A 37 -14.75 45.47 3.03
N PRO A 38 -15.87 46.22 2.92
CA PRO A 38 -16.29 47.19 3.92
C PRO A 38 -16.38 46.58 5.34
N PRO A 39 -16.34 47.39 6.41
CA PRO A 39 -16.53 46.88 7.77
C PRO A 39 -17.88 46.15 7.89
N GLY A 40 -17.90 45.02 8.60
CA GLY A 40 -19.08 44.16 8.75
C GLY A 40 -19.43 43.28 7.54
N HIS A 41 -18.53 43.16 6.56
CA HIS A 41 -18.68 42.26 5.41
C HIS A 41 -17.53 41.24 5.37
N TYR A 42 -17.81 40.08 4.77
CA TYR A 42 -16.84 39.03 4.49
C TYR A 42 -16.81 38.69 3.00
N ASN A 43 -15.79 37.96 2.58
CA ASN A 43 -15.64 37.45 1.22
C ASN A 43 -15.63 35.92 1.26
N GLY A 44 -16.67 35.28 0.75
CA GLY A 44 -16.82 33.82 0.81
C GLY A 44 -15.69 33.06 0.11
N LEU A 45 -15.10 33.61 -0.96
CA LEU A 45 -13.97 32.97 -1.64
C LEU A 45 -12.66 33.10 -0.83
N ALA A 46 -12.48 34.22 -0.13
CA ALA A 46 -11.38 34.41 0.81
C ALA A 46 -11.51 33.47 2.02
N SER A 47 -12.74 33.25 2.52
CA SER A 47 -13.01 32.27 3.59
C SER A 47 -12.62 30.85 3.20
N LEU A 48 -12.68 30.49 1.91
CA LEU A 48 -12.28 29.15 1.44
C LEU A 48 -10.77 29.03 1.17
N PHE A 49 -10.11 30.09 0.68
CA PHE A 49 -8.67 30.05 0.34
C PHE A 49 -7.71 30.41 1.48
N PHE A 50 -8.11 31.29 2.40
CA PHE A 50 -7.22 31.80 3.46
C PHE A 50 -7.40 31.12 4.82
N ASN A 51 -8.42 30.27 4.94
CA ASN A 51 -8.56 29.39 6.08
C ASN A 51 -7.67 28.16 5.97
N THR A 52 -7.52 27.46 7.09
CA THR A 52 -6.99 26.11 7.07
C THR A 52 -7.91 25.19 6.26
N ASN A 53 -7.35 24.14 5.64
CA ASN A 53 -8.15 23.19 4.87
C ASN A 53 -9.23 22.53 5.74
N ASP A 54 -8.94 22.28 7.02
CA ASP A 54 -9.87 21.65 7.95
C ASP A 54 -11.06 22.58 8.23
N ASP A 55 -10.81 23.87 8.49
CA ASP A 55 -11.86 24.87 8.66
C ASP A 55 -12.66 25.06 7.37
N ALA A 56 -12.01 25.06 6.21
CA ALA A 56 -12.69 25.14 4.92
C ALA A 56 -13.63 23.95 4.69
N ILE A 57 -13.22 22.73 5.04
CA ILE A 57 -14.07 21.53 4.97
C ILE A 57 -15.26 21.67 5.93
N ARG A 58 -15.01 22.06 7.18
CA ARG A 58 -16.07 22.28 8.20
C ARG A 58 -17.07 23.33 7.74
N ASN A 59 -16.60 24.42 7.14
CA ASN A 59 -17.45 25.49 6.59
C ASN A 59 -18.28 25.02 5.39
N LEU A 60 -17.75 24.11 4.58
CA LEU A 60 -18.52 23.53 3.47
C LEU A 60 -19.57 22.54 3.97
N PHE A 61 -19.31 21.81 5.05
CA PHE A 61 -20.23 20.83 5.64
C PHE A 61 -21.23 21.44 6.62
N SER A 62 -21.10 22.71 6.99
CA SER A 62 -22.00 23.37 7.94
C SER A 62 -23.43 23.41 7.41
N ASN A 63 -24.39 23.10 8.29
CA ASN A 63 -25.82 23.19 7.98
C ASN A 63 -26.34 24.62 8.20
N GLY A 64 -27.41 24.99 7.50
CA GLY A 64 -28.09 26.29 7.65
C GLY A 64 -27.40 27.45 6.93
N THR A 65 -26.40 27.16 6.09
CA THR A 65 -25.53 28.16 5.45
C THR A 65 -25.81 28.29 3.95
N SER A 66 -27.10 28.25 3.58
CA SER A 66 -27.54 28.29 2.17
C SER A 66 -27.23 29.59 1.45
N THR A 67 -27.10 30.70 2.19
CA THR A 67 -26.81 32.05 1.67
C THR A 67 -25.36 32.50 1.91
N GLU A 68 -24.53 31.68 2.58
CA GLU A 68 -23.16 32.09 2.94
C GLU A 68 -22.20 32.12 1.75
N PHE A 69 -22.41 31.25 0.77
CA PHE A 69 -21.53 31.14 -0.39
C PHE A 69 -22.28 31.44 -1.68
N GLN A 70 -21.82 32.46 -2.40
CA GLN A 70 -22.34 32.76 -3.74
C GLN A 70 -21.91 31.67 -4.74
N MET A 71 -22.81 31.31 -5.66
CA MET A 71 -22.58 30.27 -6.67
C MET A 71 -21.31 30.52 -7.51
N SER A 72 -21.04 31.78 -7.88
CA SER A 72 -19.83 32.18 -8.61
C SER A 72 -18.55 31.85 -7.84
N SER A 73 -18.51 32.14 -6.53
CA SER A 73 -17.38 31.85 -5.66
C SER A 73 -17.13 30.34 -5.54
N LEU A 74 -18.18 29.53 -5.41
CA LEU A 74 -18.05 28.06 -5.36
C LEU A 74 -17.49 27.50 -6.67
N PHE A 75 -17.95 27.99 -7.82
CA PHE A 75 -17.48 27.53 -9.13
C PHE A 75 -16.01 27.90 -9.37
N ILE A 76 -15.60 29.12 -9.00
CA ILE A 76 -14.21 29.58 -9.08
C ILE A 76 -13.33 28.71 -8.17
N PHE A 77 -13.74 28.46 -6.93
CA PHE A 77 -13.00 27.65 -5.99
C PHE A 77 -12.85 26.20 -6.45
N PHE A 78 -13.95 25.58 -6.91
CA PHE A 78 -13.95 24.21 -7.46
C PHE A 78 -12.94 24.09 -8.60
N THR A 79 -13.04 24.97 -9.60
CA THR A 79 -12.16 24.96 -10.77
C THR A 79 -10.70 25.14 -10.36
N ALA A 80 -10.43 26.09 -9.47
CA ALA A 80 -9.09 26.38 -9.00
C ALA A 80 -8.47 25.21 -8.22
N ILE A 81 -9.18 24.64 -7.24
CA ILE A 81 -8.69 23.49 -6.45
C ILE A 81 -8.54 22.25 -7.32
N TYR A 82 -9.46 22.00 -8.24
CA TYR A 82 -9.37 20.86 -9.16
C TYR A 82 -8.14 20.97 -10.07
N CYS A 83 -7.94 22.12 -10.72
CA CYS A 83 -6.78 22.34 -11.59
C CYS A 83 -5.46 22.35 -10.80
N LEU A 84 -5.40 23.02 -9.65
CA LEU A 84 -4.20 22.99 -8.80
C LEU A 84 -3.90 21.58 -8.31
N GLY A 85 -4.93 20.81 -7.93
CA GLY A 85 -4.79 19.43 -7.49
C GLY A 85 -4.18 18.53 -8.56
N LEU A 86 -4.60 18.69 -9.83
CA LEU A 86 -4.01 17.96 -10.96
C LEU A 86 -2.53 18.33 -11.16
N VAL A 87 -2.19 19.62 -11.07
CA VAL A 87 -0.81 20.08 -11.24
C VAL A 87 0.08 19.62 -10.09
N THR A 88 -0.35 19.77 -8.83
CA THR A 88 0.48 19.42 -7.67
C THR A 88 0.71 17.93 -7.53
N TYR A 89 -0.23 17.11 -7.99
CA TYR A 89 -0.09 15.66 -7.94
C TYR A 89 0.95 15.10 -8.91
N GLY A 90 1.15 15.77 -10.05
CA GLY A 90 2.18 15.40 -11.02
C GLY A 90 3.61 15.82 -10.64
N ILE A 91 3.78 16.59 -9.56
CA ILE A 91 5.09 17.12 -9.15
C ILE A 91 5.76 16.15 -8.16
N ALA A 92 7.08 16.02 -8.25
CA ALA A 92 7.90 15.21 -7.35
C ALA A 92 8.07 15.84 -5.94
N VAL A 93 6.95 16.12 -5.27
CA VAL A 93 6.90 16.67 -3.91
C VAL A 93 6.07 15.72 -3.03
N PRO A 94 6.51 15.42 -1.79
CA PRO A 94 5.70 14.63 -0.86
C PRO A 94 4.42 15.40 -0.51
N SER A 95 3.29 14.98 -1.08
CA SER A 95 1.98 15.61 -0.88
C SER A 95 0.87 14.57 -0.84
N GLY A 96 -0.23 14.91 -0.15
CA GLY A 96 -1.41 14.08 -0.04
C GLY A 96 -2.51 14.50 -1.01
N LEU A 97 -3.20 13.54 -1.61
CA LEU A 97 -4.33 13.78 -2.52
C LEU A 97 -5.69 13.87 -1.79
N PHE A 98 -5.76 13.44 -0.53
CA PHE A 98 -7.02 13.26 0.19
C PHE A 98 -7.78 14.58 0.42
N ILE A 99 -7.10 15.58 0.98
CA ILE A 99 -7.71 16.88 1.33
C ILE A 99 -8.19 17.66 0.09
N PRO A 100 -7.37 17.81 -0.99
CA PRO A 100 -7.84 18.50 -2.21
C PRO A 100 -9.07 17.85 -2.84
N VAL A 101 -9.18 16.51 -2.81
CA VAL A 101 -10.33 15.78 -3.35
C VAL A 101 -11.58 15.98 -2.50
N ILE A 102 -11.45 16.03 -1.17
CA ILE A 102 -12.58 16.40 -0.29
C ILE A 102 -13.07 17.80 -0.60
N LEU A 103 -12.17 18.79 -0.68
CA LEU A 103 -12.54 20.19 -0.94
C LEU A 103 -13.21 20.35 -2.32
N ALA A 104 -12.67 19.72 -3.36
CA ALA A 104 -13.28 19.71 -4.69
C ALA A 104 -14.65 19.03 -4.69
N GLY A 105 -14.79 17.87 -4.05
CA GLY A 105 -16.06 17.16 -3.96
C GLY A 105 -17.10 17.91 -3.12
N ALA A 106 -16.69 18.52 -2.02
CA ALA A 106 -17.56 19.30 -1.13
C ALA A 106 -18.11 20.55 -1.82
N THR A 107 -17.26 21.25 -2.57
CA THR A 107 -17.71 22.41 -3.37
C THR A 107 -18.60 22.01 -4.54
N TYR A 108 -18.28 20.91 -5.25
CA TYR A 108 -19.16 20.34 -6.25
C TYR A 108 -20.53 19.95 -5.66
N GLY A 109 -20.53 19.28 -4.51
CA GLY A 109 -21.73 18.92 -3.77
C GLY A 109 -22.58 20.13 -3.41
N ARG A 110 -21.96 21.20 -2.88
CA ARG A 110 -22.67 22.46 -2.62
C ARG A 110 -23.28 23.08 -3.87
N ILE A 111 -22.56 23.13 -4.99
CA ILE A 111 -23.08 23.66 -6.26
C ILE A 111 -24.35 22.91 -6.66
N VAL A 112 -24.31 21.57 -6.60
CA VAL A 112 -25.46 20.71 -6.90
C VAL A 112 -26.59 20.98 -5.90
N GLY A 113 -26.30 21.05 -4.59
CA GLY A 113 -27.29 21.31 -3.55
C GLY A 113 -27.98 22.68 -3.71
N THR A 114 -27.24 23.73 -4.05
CA THR A 114 -27.82 25.06 -4.30
C THR A 114 -28.68 25.09 -5.57
N LEU A 115 -28.31 24.35 -6.62
CA LEU A 115 -29.15 24.22 -7.82
C LEU A 115 -30.44 23.45 -7.53
N LEU A 116 -30.33 22.34 -6.80
CA LEU A 116 -31.47 21.51 -6.40
C LEU A 116 -32.30 22.14 -5.27
N GLY A 117 -31.79 23.13 -4.56
CA GLY A 117 -32.51 23.85 -3.50
C GLY A 117 -33.81 24.51 -3.97
N SER A 118 -33.94 24.76 -5.27
CA SER A 118 -35.20 25.21 -5.89
C SER A 118 -36.28 24.12 -5.95
N ILE A 119 -35.89 22.85 -5.85
CA ILE A 119 -36.74 21.66 -6.01
C ILE A 119 -36.88 20.90 -4.69
N SER A 120 -35.83 20.90 -3.85
CA SER A 120 -35.77 20.18 -2.58
C SER A 120 -35.41 21.12 -1.43
N ASP A 121 -36.15 21.04 -0.32
CA ASP A 121 -35.91 21.78 0.93
C ASP A 121 -34.76 21.15 1.76
N LEU A 122 -33.73 20.65 1.06
CA LEU A 122 -32.59 19.94 1.66
C LEU A 122 -31.41 20.89 1.83
N ASP A 123 -30.69 20.71 2.94
CA ASP A 123 -29.57 21.58 3.28
C ASP A 123 -28.36 21.39 2.33
N PRO A 124 -27.76 22.47 1.80
CA PRO A 124 -26.58 22.38 0.93
C PRO A 124 -25.35 21.72 1.57
N GLY A 125 -25.21 21.76 2.90
CA GLY A 125 -24.14 21.09 3.65
C GLY A 125 -24.21 19.56 3.54
N LEU A 126 -25.42 18.99 3.52
CA LEU A 126 -25.62 17.56 3.25
C LEU A 126 -25.10 17.19 1.85
N PHE A 127 -25.46 17.98 0.83
CA PHE A 127 -24.96 17.74 -0.53
C PHE A 127 -23.44 17.91 -0.63
N ALA A 128 -22.85 18.83 0.13
CA ALA A 128 -21.40 18.96 0.22
C ALA A 128 -20.74 17.67 0.73
N LEU A 129 -21.29 17.09 1.81
CA LEU A 129 -20.81 15.83 2.34
C LEU A 129 -20.91 14.68 1.31
N LEU A 130 -22.06 14.55 0.65
CA LEU A 130 -22.27 13.53 -0.39
C LEU A 130 -21.38 13.75 -1.61
N GLY A 131 -21.14 15.01 -1.99
CA GLY A 131 -20.21 15.39 -3.05
C GLY A 131 -18.77 15.00 -2.71
N ALA A 132 -18.31 15.30 -1.49
CA ALA A 132 -16.99 14.88 -0.99
C ALA A 132 -16.84 13.36 -1.02
N ALA A 133 -17.85 12.64 -0.54
CA ALA A 133 -17.90 11.18 -0.60
C ALA A 133 -17.79 10.68 -2.04
N SER A 134 -18.62 11.19 -2.95
CA SER A 134 -18.63 10.76 -4.36
C SER A 134 -17.26 10.95 -5.03
N PHE A 135 -16.57 12.07 -4.80
CA PHE A 135 -15.26 12.35 -5.38
C PHE A 135 -14.15 11.46 -4.80
N LEU A 136 -14.15 11.24 -3.49
CA LEU A 136 -13.21 10.32 -2.83
C LEU A 136 -13.40 8.88 -3.31
N GLY A 137 -14.65 8.41 -3.38
CA GLY A 137 -14.99 7.08 -3.88
C GLY A 137 -14.60 6.89 -5.34
N GLY A 138 -14.85 7.89 -6.20
CA GLY A 138 -14.53 7.83 -7.62
C GLY A 138 -13.03 7.88 -7.91
N THR A 139 -12.28 8.72 -7.18
CA THR A 139 -10.84 8.93 -7.40
C THR A 139 -10.00 7.84 -6.75
N MET A 140 -10.24 7.55 -5.45
CA MET A 140 -9.39 6.66 -4.65
C MET A 140 -9.92 5.24 -4.57
N ARG A 141 -11.18 4.98 -4.94
CA ARG A 141 -11.82 3.65 -4.87
C ARG A 141 -11.88 3.02 -3.47
N MET A 142 -11.61 3.83 -2.44
CA MET A 142 -11.73 3.45 -1.03
C MET A 142 -13.18 3.66 -0.57
N THR A 143 -13.80 2.61 -0.01
CA THR A 143 -15.20 2.63 0.42
C THR A 143 -15.33 2.73 1.93
N VAL A 144 -15.02 1.65 2.65
CA VAL A 144 -15.27 1.51 4.09
C VAL A 144 -14.52 2.57 4.90
N SER A 145 -13.21 2.74 4.66
CA SER A 145 -12.40 3.72 5.37
C SER A 145 -12.86 5.17 5.14
N VAL A 146 -13.26 5.50 3.90
CA VAL A 146 -13.77 6.85 3.57
C VAL A 146 -15.10 7.10 4.27
N CYS A 147 -15.99 6.10 4.34
CA CYS A 147 -17.24 6.22 5.08
C CYS A 147 -16.99 6.53 6.55
N VAL A 148 -16.06 5.81 7.19
CA VAL A 148 -15.71 6.01 8.60
C VAL A 148 -15.11 7.40 8.82
N ILE A 149 -14.17 7.84 7.97
CA ILE A 149 -13.58 9.18 8.08
C ILE A 149 -14.64 10.26 7.96
N LEU A 150 -15.53 10.17 6.97
CA LEU A 150 -16.60 11.16 6.78
C LEU A 150 -17.61 11.13 7.94
N LEU A 151 -17.92 9.95 8.49
CA LEU A 151 -18.75 9.82 9.68
C LEU A 151 -18.11 10.47 10.92
N GLU A 152 -16.82 10.25 11.15
CA GLU A 152 -16.12 10.87 12.29
C GLU A 152 -16.09 12.40 12.15
N LEU A 153 -15.97 12.91 10.92
CA LEU A 153 -15.99 14.35 10.65
C LEU A 153 -17.37 14.98 10.87
N THR A 154 -18.45 14.27 10.55
CA THR A 154 -19.83 14.80 10.70
C THR A 154 -20.43 14.50 12.06
N ASN A 155 -19.96 13.44 12.73
CA ASN A 155 -20.48 12.92 13.98
C ASN A 155 -22.00 12.60 13.91
N ASP A 156 -22.52 12.25 12.73
CA ASP A 156 -23.93 11.93 12.49
C ASP A 156 -24.12 10.54 11.87
N LEU A 157 -24.29 9.55 12.75
CA LEU A 157 -24.46 8.13 12.41
C LEU A 157 -25.62 7.87 11.41
N PRO A 158 -26.82 8.47 11.55
CA PRO A 158 -27.90 8.36 10.59
C PRO A 158 -27.56 8.66 9.12
N MET A 159 -26.56 9.49 8.83
CA MET A 159 -26.18 9.83 7.45
C MET A 159 -25.37 8.74 6.74
N LEU A 160 -24.78 7.80 7.49
CA LEU A 160 -23.91 6.73 6.98
C LEU A 160 -24.49 5.93 5.81
N PRO A 161 -25.72 5.38 5.86
CA PRO A 161 -26.26 4.59 4.75
C PRO A 161 -26.34 5.39 3.44
N LEU A 162 -26.64 6.69 3.51
CA LEU A 162 -26.71 7.56 2.35
C LEU A 162 -25.32 7.81 1.75
N VAL A 163 -24.34 8.10 2.60
CA VAL A 163 -22.93 8.28 2.19
C VAL A 163 -22.38 6.99 1.55
N MET A 164 -22.66 5.83 2.14
CA MET A 164 -22.27 4.52 1.59
C MET A 164 -22.89 4.27 0.21
N LEU A 165 -24.18 4.56 0.04
CA LEU A 165 -24.87 4.39 -1.24
C LEU A 165 -24.22 5.24 -2.33
N VAL A 166 -23.98 6.52 -2.07
CA VAL A 166 -23.34 7.45 -3.02
C VAL A 166 -21.91 7.00 -3.35
N LEU A 167 -21.15 6.54 -2.35
CA LEU A 167 -19.80 6.02 -2.54
C LEU A 167 -19.78 4.77 -3.42
N LEU A 168 -20.70 3.83 -3.21
CA LEU A 168 -20.79 2.61 -4.00
C LEU A 168 -21.16 2.92 -5.45
N ILE A 169 -22.15 3.79 -5.68
CA ILE A 169 -22.53 4.20 -7.04
C ILE A 169 -21.35 4.88 -7.74
N SER A 170 -20.70 5.83 -7.08
CA SER A 170 -19.53 6.53 -7.65
C SER A 170 -18.39 5.56 -7.97
N LYS A 171 -18.08 4.64 -7.05
CA LYS A 171 -17.07 3.60 -7.27
C LYS A 171 -17.42 2.71 -8.46
N THR A 172 -18.65 2.20 -8.57
CA THR A 172 -19.06 1.31 -9.66
C THR A 172 -18.98 2.00 -11.02
N ILE A 173 -19.44 3.26 -11.11
CA ILE A 173 -19.31 4.05 -12.34
C ILE A 173 -17.83 4.19 -12.68
N ALA A 174 -17.00 4.57 -11.72
CA ALA A 174 -15.59 4.81 -11.94
C ALA A 174 -14.82 3.51 -12.29
N ASP A 175 -15.15 2.36 -11.68
CA ASP A 175 -14.61 1.02 -11.96
C ASP A 175 -14.87 0.61 -13.42
N SER A 176 -15.92 1.15 -14.05
CA SER A 176 -16.22 0.93 -15.47
C SER A 176 -15.31 1.69 -16.44
N PHE A 177 -14.69 2.78 -15.99
CA PHE A 177 -13.83 3.62 -16.84
C PHE A 177 -12.33 3.39 -16.61
N ASN A 178 -11.88 3.39 -15.36
CA ASN A 178 -10.45 3.39 -15.01
C ASN A 178 -10.21 2.66 -13.68
N LYS A 179 -8.94 2.32 -13.38
CA LYS A 179 -8.51 1.91 -12.02
C LYS A 179 -8.37 3.13 -11.10
N GLY A 180 -8.30 2.90 -9.79
CA GLY A 180 -8.06 3.96 -8.81
C GLY A 180 -6.70 4.63 -9.01
N VAL A 181 -6.57 5.89 -8.60
CA VAL A 181 -5.35 6.68 -8.83
C VAL A 181 -4.11 6.02 -8.19
N TYR A 182 -4.25 5.44 -7.00
CA TYR A 182 -3.13 4.76 -6.32
C TYR A 182 -2.69 3.49 -7.05
N ASP A 183 -3.63 2.69 -7.56
CA ASP A 183 -3.31 1.47 -8.32
C ASP A 183 -2.57 1.82 -9.62
N GLN A 184 -3.01 2.89 -10.30
CA GLN A 184 -2.33 3.38 -11.50
C GLN A 184 -0.89 3.79 -11.21
N ILE A 185 -0.62 4.43 -10.07
CA ILE A 185 0.75 4.85 -9.70
C ILE A 185 1.64 3.66 -9.41
N VAL A 186 1.10 2.64 -8.74
CA VAL A 186 1.86 1.41 -8.46
C VAL A 186 2.30 0.77 -9.77
N VAL A 187 1.40 0.69 -10.76
CA VAL A 187 1.70 0.20 -12.11
C VAL A 187 2.70 1.10 -12.83
N MET A 188 2.52 2.43 -12.80
CA MET A 188 3.44 3.38 -13.43
C MET A 188 4.85 3.34 -12.82
N LYS A 189 4.98 3.05 -11.52
CA LYS A 189 6.27 2.87 -10.85
C LYS A 189 6.89 1.49 -11.09
N GLY A 190 6.19 0.57 -11.76
CA GLY A 190 6.66 -0.79 -12.00
C GLY A 190 6.85 -1.59 -10.71
N LEU A 191 6.12 -1.25 -9.64
CA LEU A 191 6.22 -1.97 -8.38
C LEU A 191 5.44 -3.29 -8.47
N PRO A 192 6.04 -4.42 -8.07
CA PRO A 192 5.32 -5.69 -8.02
C PRO A 192 4.25 -5.61 -6.93
N TYR A 193 2.98 -5.58 -7.34
CA TYR A 193 1.82 -5.54 -6.46
C TYR A 193 0.88 -6.70 -6.78
N MET A 194 0.42 -7.37 -5.73
CA MET A 194 -0.50 -8.50 -5.85
C MET A 194 -1.90 -8.03 -5.44
N GLU A 195 -2.91 -8.26 -6.28
CA GLU A 195 -4.29 -7.80 -6.05
C GLU A 195 -5.06 -8.65 -5.03
N ALA A 196 -6.14 -8.07 -4.48
CA ALA A 196 -7.21 -8.67 -3.67
C ALA A 196 -7.49 -10.14 -3.93
N HIS A 197 -7.74 -10.34 -5.21
CA HIS A 197 -8.39 -11.47 -5.77
C HIS A 197 -7.47 -12.07 -6.82
N ALA A 198 -7.55 -13.37 -7.00
CA ALA A 198 -6.98 -13.98 -8.18
C ALA A 198 -7.78 -13.56 -9.42
N GLU A 199 -7.09 -13.09 -10.46
CA GLU A 199 -7.68 -12.77 -11.73
C GLU A 199 -8.34 -14.03 -12.35
N PRO A 200 -9.43 -13.88 -13.14
CA PRO A 200 -10.16 -15.02 -13.67
C PRO A 200 -9.30 -16.02 -14.46
N TYR A 201 -8.29 -15.53 -15.19
CA TYR A 201 -7.40 -16.39 -15.99
C TYR A 201 -6.51 -17.30 -15.12
N MET A 202 -6.19 -16.91 -13.89
CA MET A 202 -5.39 -17.73 -12.96
C MET A 202 -6.09 -19.02 -12.55
N ARG A 203 -7.40 -19.12 -12.78
CA ARG A 203 -8.16 -20.36 -12.54
C ARG A 203 -7.83 -21.44 -13.57
N HIS A 204 -7.35 -21.05 -14.75
CA HIS A 204 -7.02 -21.95 -15.86
C HIS A 204 -5.54 -22.35 -15.88
N LEU A 205 -4.72 -21.80 -14.99
CA LEU A 205 -3.30 -22.09 -14.84
C LEU A 205 -3.06 -22.93 -13.59
N VAL A 206 -2.03 -23.77 -13.63
CA VAL A 206 -1.54 -24.51 -12.46
C VAL A 206 -0.29 -23.85 -11.88
N ALA A 207 0.00 -24.17 -10.62
CA ALA A 207 1.18 -23.65 -9.93
C ALA A 207 2.46 -23.98 -10.70
N GLY A 208 2.56 -25.20 -11.26
CA GLY A 208 3.70 -25.63 -12.07
C GLY A 208 3.98 -24.76 -13.31
N ASP A 209 2.98 -24.06 -13.86
CA ASP A 209 3.15 -23.23 -15.06
C ASP A 209 3.90 -21.91 -14.77
N VAL A 210 3.91 -21.46 -13.51
CA VAL A 210 4.41 -20.13 -13.09
C VAL A 210 5.72 -20.23 -12.32
N VAL A 211 6.22 -21.44 -12.13
CA VAL A 211 7.48 -21.68 -11.45
C VAL A 211 8.64 -21.05 -12.22
N SER A 212 9.53 -20.38 -11.47
CA SER A 212 10.79 -19.87 -12.00
C SER A 212 11.72 -21.01 -12.44
N GLY A 213 12.59 -20.76 -13.44
CA GLY A 213 13.42 -21.75 -14.15
C GLY A 213 14.41 -22.60 -13.31
N PRO A 214 15.61 -22.96 -13.80
CA PRO A 214 16.45 -23.95 -13.13
C PRO A 214 16.78 -23.51 -11.69
N LEU A 215 16.23 -24.24 -10.73
CA LEU A 215 16.32 -23.93 -9.32
C LEU A 215 17.72 -24.26 -8.80
N ILE A 216 18.27 -23.38 -7.96
CA ILE A 216 19.46 -23.69 -7.17
C ILE A 216 19.00 -24.24 -5.82
N THR A 217 19.17 -25.54 -5.65
CA THR A 217 18.95 -26.26 -4.40
C THR A 217 20.28 -26.44 -3.66
N PHE A 218 20.21 -26.65 -2.34
CA PHE A 218 21.36 -27.10 -1.56
C PHE A 218 21.07 -28.44 -0.90
N SER A 219 22.11 -29.24 -0.75
CA SER A 219 22.07 -30.43 0.07
C SER A 219 21.98 -30.05 1.56
N GLY A 220 21.38 -30.89 2.41
CA GLY A 220 21.36 -30.65 3.86
C GLY A 220 22.76 -30.50 4.47
N VAL A 221 23.76 -31.19 3.90
CA VAL A 221 25.19 -30.93 4.15
C VAL A 221 25.87 -30.58 2.82
N GLU A 222 26.16 -29.29 2.64
CA GLU A 222 26.60 -28.74 1.36
C GLU A 222 28.05 -28.24 1.42
N LYS A 223 28.73 -28.24 0.26
CA LYS A 223 30.10 -27.73 0.15
C LYS A 223 30.08 -26.19 0.21
N VAL A 224 30.97 -25.59 1.00
CA VAL A 224 31.08 -24.12 1.15
C VAL A 224 31.26 -23.45 -0.21
N GLY A 225 32.11 -24.01 -1.06
CA GLY A 225 32.35 -23.49 -2.41
C GLY A 225 31.09 -23.41 -3.28
N ASN A 226 30.19 -24.39 -3.17
CA ASN A 226 28.92 -24.40 -3.92
C ASN A 226 27.98 -23.28 -3.43
N ILE A 227 27.87 -23.11 -2.12
CA ILE A 227 27.06 -22.04 -1.51
C ILE A 227 27.61 -20.68 -1.93
N VAL A 228 28.91 -20.45 -1.78
CA VAL A 228 29.54 -19.17 -2.14
C VAL A 228 29.39 -18.88 -3.62
N HIS A 229 29.57 -19.88 -4.49
CA HIS A 229 29.37 -19.75 -5.92
C HIS A 229 27.92 -19.38 -6.26
N ALA A 230 26.93 -20.08 -5.70
CA ALA A 230 25.52 -19.78 -5.89
C ALA A 230 25.13 -18.38 -5.40
N LEU A 231 25.66 -17.96 -4.23
CA LEU A 231 25.43 -16.63 -3.67
C LEU A 231 26.07 -15.50 -4.49
N ARG A 232 27.18 -15.76 -5.19
CA ARG A 232 27.83 -14.79 -6.09
C ARG A 232 27.15 -14.73 -7.45
N LEU A 233 26.71 -15.88 -7.98
CA LEU A 233 26.07 -15.98 -9.29
C LEU A 233 24.63 -15.46 -9.29
N THR A 234 23.90 -15.64 -8.17
CA THR A 234 22.46 -15.32 -8.11
C THR A 234 22.10 -14.28 -7.07
N GLY A 235 21.07 -13.50 -7.38
CA GLY A 235 20.40 -12.57 -6.47
C GLY A 235 19.28 -13.18 -5.63
N HIS A 236 19.14 -14.51 -5.63
CA HIS A 236 18.08 -15.20 -4.88
C HIS A 236 18.28 -15.05 -3.37
N ASN A 237 17.16 -14.98 -2.65
CA ASN A 237 17.13 -14.72 -1.21
C ASN A 237 16.65 -15.91 -0.37
N GLY A 238 16.19 -16.98 -1.03
CA GLY A 238 15.74 -18.21 -0.42
C GLY A 238 16.16 -19.37 -1.31
N PHE A 239 16.65 -20.43 -0.67
CA PHE A 239 17.13 -21.63 -1.32
C PHE A 239 16.48 -22.83 -0.63
N PRO A 240 15.80 -23.72 -1.36
CA PRO A 240 15.31 -24.95 -0.79
C PRO A 240 16.47 -25.91 -0.50
N VAL A 241 16.34 -26.62 0.63
CA VAL A 241 17.31 -27.59 1.10
C VAL A 241 16.70 -28.99 0.94
N LEU A 242 17.41 -29.84 0.21
CA LEU A 242 17.02 -31.21 -0.09
C LEU A 242 18.04 -32.15 0.56
N ASP A 243 17.59 -33.28 1.08
CA ASP A 243 18.48 -34.38 1.43
C ASP A 243 18.42 -35.43 0.32
N GLU A 244 19.57 -35.74 -0.26
CA GLU A 244 19.75 -36.72 -1.34
C GLU A 244 20.51 -37.98 -0.84
N PRO A 245 20.41 -39.11 -1.55
CA PRO A 245 21.20 -40.31 -1.25
C PRO A 245 22.71 -39.99 -1.24
N PRO A 246 23.49 -40.45 -0.24
CA PRO A 246 23.23 -41.59 0.66
C PRO A 246 22.62 -41.24 2.03
N ILE A 247 22.17 -40.01 2.25
CA ILE A 247 21.66 -39.56 3.56
C ILE A 247 20.21 -40.04 3.79
N THR A 248 19.41 -39.97 2.73
CA THR A 248 18.02 -40.45 2.65
C THR A 248 17.90 -41.38 1.44
N GLU A 249 17.02 -42.38 1.51
CA GLU A 249 16.80 -43.32 0.39
C GLU A 249 16.14 -42.64 -0.82
N THR A 250 15.38 -41.57 -0.56
CA THR A 250 14.69 -40.75 -1.56
C THR A 250 15.00 -39.27 -1.34
N PRO A 251 15.01 -38.43 -2.40
CA PRO A 251 15.15 -37.00 -2.24
C PRO A 251 14.01 -36.44 -1.38
N GLU A 252 14.36 -35.88 -0.23
CA GLU A 252 13.40 -35.34 0.74
C GLU A 252 13.61 -33.84 0.91
N LEU A 253 12.49 -33.09 0.92
CA LEU A 253 12.53 -31.66 1.20
C LEU A 253 12.72 -31.43 2.70
N VAL A 254 13.92 -31.00 3.08
CA VAL A 254 14.24 -30.63 4.47
C VAL A 254 13.62 -29.28 4.81
N GLY A 255 13.65 -28.31 3.88
CA GLY A 255 13.02 -27.02 4.10
C GLY A 255 13.55 -25.88 3.22
N LEU A 256 13.47 -24.65 3.75
CA LEU A 256 13.97 -23.44 3.07
C LEU A 256 14.97 -22.68 3.94
N VAL A 257 16.15 -22.38 3.38
CA VAL A 257 17.16 -21.53 4.00
C VAL A 257 17.22 -20.17 3.31
N THR A 258 17.40 -19.10 4.09
CA THR A 258 17.49 -17.74 3.53
C THR A 258 18.94 -17.33 3.29
N ARG A 259 19.17 -16.46 2.30
CA ARG A 259 20.49 -15.87 2.03
C ARG A 259 21.10 -15.22 3.27
N SER A 260 20.29 -14.50 4.06
CA SER A 260 20.75 -13.87 5.30
C SER A 260 21.24 -14.88 6.33
N HIS A 261 20.56 -16.01 6.49
CA HIS A 261 21.00 -17.06 7.42
C HIS A 261 22.29 -17.74 6.94
N LEU A 262 22.40 -17.98 5.63
CA LEU A 262 23.64 -18.51 5.05
C LEU A 262 24.84 -17.60 5.29
N LEU A 263 24.68 -16.28 5.11
CA LEU A 263 25.77 -15.33 5.34
C LEU A 263 26.22 -15.27 6.80
N VAL A 264 25.28 -15.35 7.76
CA VAL A 264 25.61 -15.43 9.20
C VAL A 264 26.37 -16.73 9.50
N LEU A 265 25.93 -17.85 8.93
CA LEU A 265 26.59 -19.14 9.09
C LEU A 265 28.00 -19.15 8.49
N LEU A 266 28.17 -18.62 7.29
CA LEU A 266 29.47 -18.51 6.62
C LEU A 266 30.43 -17.57 7.36
N ASN A 267 29.94 -16.46 7.91
CA ASN A 267 30.75 -15.53 8.72
C ASN A 267 31.33 -16.18 9.99
N SER A 268 30.67 -17.21 10.51
CA SER A 268 31.16 -17.95 11.69
C SER A 268 32.35 -18.86 11.40
N LYS A 269 32.63 -19.16 10.12
CA LYS A 269 33.71 -20.04 9.64
C LYS A 269 33.77 -21.43 10.29
N ASN A 270 32.62 -21.95 10.74
CA ASN A 270 32.55 -23.27 11.36
C ASN A 270 32.31 -24.37 10.30
N PHE A 271 33.38 -24.73 9.59
CA PHE A 271 33.33 -25.69 8.50
C PHE A 271 33.87 -27.06 8.92
N MET A 272 33.33 -28.12 8.34
CA MET A 272 33.71 -29.50 8.62
C MET A 272 34.43 -30.11 7.42
N LYS A 273 35.48 -30.91 7.66
CA LYS A 273 36.23 -31.58 6.57
C LYS A 273 35.47 -32.74 5.91
N GLY A 274 34.35 -33.18 6.48
CA GLY A 274 33.55 -34.29 5.97
C GLY A 274 32.06 -34.00 6.03
N ARG A 275 31.27 -34.81 5.29
CA ARG A 275 29.80 -34.74 5.28
C ARG A 275 29.23 -35.38 6.54
N VAL A 276 29.15 -34.59 7.62
CA VAL A 276 28.62 -35.06 8.91
C VAL A 276 27.44 -34.18 9.31
N LYS A 277 26.33 -34.79 9.73
CA LYS A 277 25.22 -34.06 10.35
C LYS A 277 25.63 -33.60 11.75
N THR A 278 25.53 -32.31 11.98
CA THR A 278 25.79 -31.70 13.28
C THR A 278 24.57 -31.89 14.17
N SER A 279 24.77 -32.26 15.44
CA SER A 279 23.65 -32.25 16.40
C SER A 279 23.12 -30.83 16.53
N GLY A 280 21.80 -30.62 16.34
CA GLY A 280 21.17 -29.29 16.41
C GLY A 280 21.44 -28.53 17.72
N SER A 281 21.81 -29.24 18.79
CA SER A 281 22.27 -28.66 20.06
C SER A 281 23.55 -27.81 19.96
N PHE A 282 24.39 -28.04 18.95
CA PHE A 282 25.67 -27.35 18.79
C PHE A 282 25.50 -25.94 18.20
N VAL A 283 24.58 -25.76 17.25
CA VAL A 283 24.26 -24.46 16.65
C VAL A 283 23.47 -23.59 17.62
N LEU A 284 22.50 -24.16 18.34
CA LEU A 284 21.70 -23.46 19.35
C LEU A 284 22.51 -22.96 20.57
N ARG A 285 23.68 -23.55 20.85
CA ARG A 285 24.59 -23.08 21.91
C ARG A 285 25.45 -21.89 21.49
N ARG A 286 25.63 -21.67 20.19
CA ARG A 286 26.60 -20.71 19.64
C ARG A 286 25.96 -19.47 19.06
N PHE A 287 24.77 -19.61 18.47
CA PHE A 287 24.02 -18.49 17.88
C PHE A 287 22.78 -18.16 18.70
N GLY A 288 22.62 -16.89 19.02
CA GLY A 288 21.36 -16.36 19.55
C GLY A 288 20.39 -16.06 18.41
N ALA A 289 19.09 -16.00 18.73
CA ALA A 289 18.07 -15.56 17.76
C ALA A 289 18.38 -14.16 17.18
N PHE A 290 19.09 -13.32 17.94
CA PHE A 290 19.49 -11.97 17.53
C PHE A 290 20.60 -11.94 16.46
N ASP A 291 21.43 -12.98 16.34
CA ASP A 291 22.49 -13.04 15.33
C ASP A 291 21.92 -13.23 13.92
N PHE A 292 20.74 -13.83 13.83
CA PHE A 292 19.98 -14.00 12.58
C PHE A 292 18.97 -12.87 12.34
N ALA A 293 18.80 -11.94 13.28
CA ALA A 293 17.91 -10.81 13.11
C ALA A 293 18.49 -9.85 12.07
N LYS A 294 17.65 -9.40 11.12
CA LYS A 294 18.07 -8.39 10.17
C LYS A 294 18.44 -7.10 10.92
N PRO A 295 19.65 -6.55 10.73
CA PRO A 295 19.98 -5.27 11.33
C PRO A 295 19.05 -4.19 10.74
N GLY A 296 18.33 -3.46 11.61
CA GLY A 296 17.41 -2.39 11.19
C GLY A 296 18.05 -1.24 10.42
N SER A 297 19.38 -1.23 10.29
CA SER A 297 20.18 -0.20 9.61
C SER A 297 20.40 -0.46 8.11
N GLY A 298 19.89 -1.56 7.54
CA GLY A 298 20.05 -1.86 6.10
C GLY A 298 21.46 -2.28 5.66
N LYS A 299 22.45 -2.23 6.56
CA LYS A 299 23.79 -2.81 6.41
C LYS A 299 23.79 -4.27 6.89
N GLY A 300 23.13 -5.14 6.15
CA GLY A 300 23.32 -6.59 6.33
C GLY A 300 24.71 -7.01 5.86
N LEU A 301 25.25 -8.10 6.41
CA LEU A 301 26.43 -8.78 5.86
C LEU A 301 26.23 -9.02 4.36
N LYS A 302 27.23 -8.69 3.55
CA LYS A 302 27.26 -9.04 2.13
C LYS A 302 28.25 -10.17 1.90
N ILE A 303 28.06 -10.89 0.80
CA ILE A 303 29.01 -11.94 0.39
C ILE A 303 30.39 -11.36 0.04
N GLU A 304 30.44 -10.08 -0.34
CA GLU A 304 31.66 -9.33 -0.64
C GLU A 304 32.50 -9.05 0.61
N ASP A 305 31.89 -9.04 1.79
CA ASP A 305 32.57 -8.77 3.06
C ASP A 305 33.22 -10.04 3.65
N LEU A 306 33.03 -11.19 3.01
CA LEU A 306 33.47 -12.50 3.50
C LEU A 306 34.63 -13.03 2.64
N ASP A 307 35.78 -13.18 3.28
CA ASP A 307 36.97 -13.79 2.69
C ASP A 307 37.06 -15.28 3.04
N PHE A 308 37.18 -16.10 2.01
CA PHE A 308 37.31 -17.56 2.11
C PHE A 308 38.65 -18.01 1.57
N THR A 309 39.32 -18.93 2.25
CA THR A 309 40.53 -19.61 1.72
C THR A 309 40.13 -20.77 0.81
N ASP A 310 41.04 -21.21 -0.06
CA ASP A 310 40.80 -22.36 -0.94
C ASP A 310 40.49 -23.63 -0.12
N GLU A 311 41.13 -23.79 1.05
CA GLU A 311 40.84 -24.88 1.97
C GLU A 311 39.41 -24.79 2.53
N GLU A 312 38.95 -23.60 2.94
CA GLU A 312 37.60 -23.38 3.47
C GLU A 312 36.53 -23.65 2.40
N MET A 313 36.80 -23.30 1.14
CA MET A 313 35.91 -23.57 0.00
C MET A 313 35.72 -25.07 -0.25
N ASP A 314 36.70 -25.89 0.13
CA ASP A 314 36.65 -27.35 0.03
C ASP A 314 35.98 -28.06 1.21
N MET A 315 35.63 -27.32 2.27
CA MET A 315 34.93 -27.86 3.44
C MET A 315 33.41 -27.90 3.27
N TYR A 316 32.73 -28.51 4.24
CA TYR A 316 31.29 -28.73 4.29
C TYR A 316 30.62 -27.98 5.43
N VAL A 317 29.36 -27.61 5.23
CA VAL A 317 28.51 -26.96 6.21
C VAL A 317 27.17 -27.68 6.30
N ASP A 318 26.72 -27.88 7.53
CA ASP A 318 25.40 -28.43 7.81
C ASP A 318 24.34 -27.31 7.88
N LEU A 319 23.35 -27.39 6.99
CA LEU A 319 22.27 -26.42 6.85
C LEU A 319 21.03 -26.78 7.67
N HIS A 320 20.89 -28.02 8.14
CA HIS A 320 19.70 -28.47 8.89
C HIS A 320 19.31 -27.56 10.06
N PRO A 321 20.26 -27.07 10.90
CA PRO A 321 19.90 -26.31 12.09
C PRO A 321 19.36 -24.89 11.80
N ILE A 322 19.63 -24.33 10.62
CA ILE A 322 19.22 -22.97 10.24
C ILE A 322 18.09 -22.93 9.21
N THR A 323 17.73 -24.11 8.69
CA THR A 323 16.70 -24.27 7.68
C THR A 323 15.33 -24.21 8.33
N ASN A 324 14.40 -23.48 7.73
CA ASN A 324 12.99 -23.57 8.13
C ASN A 324 12.45 -24.92 7.68
N THR A 325 12.21 -25.83 8.62
CA THR A 325 11.75 -27.20 8.37
C THR A 325 10.27 -27.32 8.03
N SER A 326 9.51 -26.23 8.17
CA SER A 326 8.09 -26.18 7.81
C SER A 326 7.78 -25.04 6.83
N PRO A 327 8.40 -25.03 5.63
CA PRO A 327 8.01 -24.06 4.61
C PRO A 327 6.60 -24.37 4.10
N TYR A 328 5.88 -23.35 3.66
CA TYR A 328 4.63 -23.56 2.95
C TYR A 328 4.91 -24.17 1.58
N THR A 329 4.25 -25.29 1.30
CA THR A 329 4.36 -26.03 0.05
C THR A 329 2.99 -26.14 -0.61
N VAL A 330 2.99 -26.16 -1.95
CA VAL A 330 1.83 -26.45 -2.78
C VAL A 330 2.18 -27.55 -3.77
N VAL A 331 1.19 -28.33 -4.20
CA VAL A 331 1.40 -29.35 -5.23
C VAL A 331 1.41 -28.68 -6.60
N GLU A 332 2.23 -29.16 -7.54
CA GLU A 332 2.33 -28.62 -8.91
C GLU A 332 0.99 -28.50 -9.65
N THR A 333 0.05 -29.42 -9.36
CA THR A 333 -1.29 -29.46 -9.97
C THR A 333 -2.29 -28.51 -9.29
N MET A 334 -1.90 -27.77 -8.25
CA MET A 334 -2.76 -26.82 -7.56
C MET A 334 -3.07 -25.65 -8.49
N SER A 335 -4.33 -25.20 -8.53
CA SER A 335 -4.70 -24.01 -9.32
C SER A 335 -3.89 -22.79 -8.86
N LEU A 336 -3.36 -22.03 -9.82
CA LEU A 336 -2.59 -20.82 -9.57
C LEU A 336 -3.40 -19.80 -8.74
N ALA A 337 -4.70 -19.67 -9.00
CA ALA A 337 -5.58 -18.81 -8.21
C ALA A 337 -5.53 -19.13 -6.71
N LYS A 338 -5.49 -20.42 -6.35
CA LYS A 338 -5.44 -20.87 -4.95
C LYS A 338 -4.06 -20.63 -4.36
N ALA A 339 -3.00 -20.84 -5.13
CA ALA A 339 -1.62 -20.59 -4.71
C ALA A 339 -1.37 -19.08 -4.48
N ALA A 340 -1.89 -18.21 -5.35
CA ALA A 340 -1.76 -16.76 -5.24
C ALA A 340 -2.48 -16.21 -3.99
N ILE A 341 -3.70 -16.69 -3.71
CA ILE A 341 -4.43 -16.32 -2.48
C ILE A 341 -3.63 -16.74 -1.24
N LEU A 342 -3.14 -17.99 -1.21
CA LEU A 342 -2.32 -18.49 -0.11
C LEU A 342 -1.04 -17.67 0.10
N PHE A 343 -0.34 -17.35 -0.99
CA PHE A 343 0.87 -16.53 -0.96
C PHE A 343 0.61 -15.15 -0.35
N ARG A 344 -0.49 -14.51 -0.76
CA ARG A 344 -0.90 -13.19 -0.30
C ARG A 344 -1.36 -13.20 1.16
N GLU A 345 -2.29 -14.08 1.52
CA GLU A 345 -2.93 -14.09 2.84
C GLU A 345 -1.94 -14.41 3.96
N LEU A 346 -0.99 -15.30 3.68
CA LEU A 346 0.07 -15.64 4.64
C LEU A 346 1.26 -14.67 4.57
N GLY A 347 1.29 -13.74 3.62
CA GLY A 347 2.39 -12.78 3.44
C GLY A 347 3.71 -13.47 3.12
N LEU A 348 3.68 -14.52 2.29
CA LEU A 348 4.86 -15.31 1.95
C LEU A 348 5.82 -14.51 1.07
N ARG A 349 7.11 -14.88 1.14
CA ARG A 349 8.14 -14.39 0.22
C ARG A 349 8.59 -15.45 -0.78
N HIS A 350 8.56 -16.71 -0.34
CA HIS A 350 8.86 -17.88 -1.16
C HIS A 350 7.77 -18.90 -0.86
N LEU A 351 7.25 -19.52 -1.91
CA LEU A 351 6.34 -20.67 -1.85
C LEU A 351 7.05 -21.79 -2.57
N LEU A 352 6.98 -23.02 -2.07
CA LEU A 352 7.63 -24.15 -2.72
C LEU A 352 6.58 -24.98 -3.47
N VAL A 353 6.81 -25.25 -4.76
CA VAL A 353 5.97 -26.18 -5.52
C VAL A 353 6.60 -27.57 -5.52
N VAL A 354 5.85 -28.55 -5.05
CA VAL A 354 6.30 -29.94 -4.90
C VAL A 354 5.59 -30.79 -5.97
N PRO A 355 6.32 -31.68 -6.66
CA PRO A 355 5.72 -32.54 -7.67
C PRO A 355 4.74 -33.53 -7.03
N LYS A 356 3.73 -33.96 -7.80
CA LYS A 356 2.69 -34.87 -7.31
C LYS A 356 3.24 -36.27 -6.99
N THR A 357 4.30 -36.67 -7.67
CA THR A 357 5.06 -37.89 -7.41
C THR A 357 6.52 -37.50 -7.22
N PRO A 358 7.20 -37.99 -6.16
CA PRO A 358 8.65 -37.88 -6.06
C PRO A 358 9.26 -38.79 -7.12
N ASP A 359 9.39 -38.30 -8.35
CA ASP A 359 9.95 -39.11 -9.43
C ASP A 359 11.47 -39.22 -9.21
N VAL A 360 11.95 -40.46 -9.15
CA VAL A 360 13.33 -40.83 -8.77
C VAL A 360 14.36 -40.47 -9.86
N ARG A 361 13.94 -39.77 -10.93
CA ARG A 361 14.73 -39.61 -12.16
C ARG A 361 15.15 -38.19 -12.50
N ASP A 362 14.60 -37.15 -11.87
CA ASP A 362 15.08 -35.77 -12.10
C ASP A 362 14.84 -34.86 -10.87
N PRO A 363 15.88 -34.49 -10.11
CA PRO A 363 15.78 -33.57 -8.97
C PRO A 363 15.40 -32.12 -9.38
N SER A 364 15.32 -31.84 -10.68
CA SER A 364 14.84 -30.56 -11.23
C SER A 364 13.33 -30.33 -11.06
N HIS A 365 12.57 -31.30 -10.56
CA HIS A 365 11.11 -31.21 -10.41
C HIS A 365 10.61 -30.61 -9.09
N PHE A 366 11.50 -30.29 -8.14
CA PHE A 366 11.14 -29.44 -6.99
C PHE A 366 11.09 -27.98 -7.45
N LEU A 367 10.05 -27.65 -8.18
CA LEU A 367 9.91 -26.39 -8.89
C LEU A 367 9.51 -25.30 -7.86
N SER A 368 10.24 -24.19 -7.72
CA SER A 368 9.92 -23.09 -6.77
C SER A 368 8.75 -22.18 -7.19
#